data_AF-A0A919G238-F1
#
_entry.id   AF-A0A919G238-F1
#
_cell.length_a   1.000
_cell.length_b   1.000
_cell.length_c   1.000
_cell.angle_alpha   90.00
_cell.angle_beta   90.00
_cell.angle_gamma   90.00
#
_symmetry.space_group_name_H-M   'P 1'
#
loop_
_entity.id
_entity.type
_entity.pdbx_description
1 polymer ?
#
loop_
_entity_poly.entity_id
_entity_poly.type
_entity_poly.pdbx_seq_one_letter_code
_entity_poly.pdbx_strand_id
1 'polypeptide(L)'
;MHEDENQCGPGRPTPVRYTLTGMEHGRALGSCAEVEGLFGEPPRGTYELFGWTAPAEVSGWVGNRVWLVPEDPEEPDPWLLEDVEALRRSPGSDGLVLAGRDDYEGPPEGHRGAVRLHDGHRWLGSCRELARVLPSERARRPLVLRGLAPGERLRAALAQGTRRALDLERADLEIRDDRGEPLTHHPLPARISAWYPSSHGAGLIDLELDDGSFAPLPSHTRPVLERWFAGPPEAPGSWAALDTRLRGAWLHLVQDRGCRGPHRPRPAGHAYQLDGRHVTDEPGLYLALGEAVNGPGGYFGGCLAAVDDCLGGRFGCTAPATLLWRDAATAREHLSRRLAWDGRPHDLFAAVLGVLAEGGMHVTLA
;
A
#
# COMPACT_ATOMS: atom_id res chain seq x y z
N MET A 1 -35.59 23.65 -41.98
CA MET A 1 -34.69 22.69 -42.65
C MET A 1 -33.36 23.40 -42.79
N HIS A 2 -32.28 23.04 -42.11
CA HIS A 2 -31.93 21.78 -41.49
C HIS A 2 -31.36 21.97 -40.08
N GLU A 3 -31.72 21.03 -39.22
CA GLU A 3 -31.04 20.68 -37.97
C GLU A 3 -29.65 20.16 -38.31
N ASP A 4 -28.62 20.63 -37.62
CA ASP A 4 -27.33 19.93 -37.59
C ASP A 4 -27.27 19.15 -36.28
N GLU A 5 -27.44 17.84 -36.44
CA GLU A 5 -27.44 16.85 -35.38
C GLU A 5 -26.09 16.78 -34.70
N ASN A 6 -26.14 16.96 -33.38
CA ASN A 6 -25.07 16.71 -32.45
C ASN A 6 -24.81 15.19 -32.39
N GLN A 7 -24.04 14.65 -33.33
CA GLN A 7 -23.59 13.25 -33.28
C GLN A 7 -22.46 13.12 -32.25
N CYS A 8 -22.87 13.02 -30.99
CA CYS A 8 -22.07 12.44 -29.93
C CYS A 8 -21.87 10.96 -30.30
N GLY A 9 -20.69 10.60 -30.80
CA GLY A 9 -20.36 9.20 -31.08
C GLY A 9 -20.60 8.33 -29.83
N PRO A 10 -20.97 7.04 -29.98
CA PRO A 10 -21.19 6.18 -28.85
C PRO A 10 -19.90 6.13 -28.03
N GLY A 11 -19.91 6.78 -26.86
CA GLY A 11 -18.84 6.71 -25.90
C GLY A 11 -18.54 5.23 -25.68
N ARG A 12 -17.26 4.84 -25.83
CA ARG A 12 -16.83 3.50 -25.44
C ARG A 12 -17.42 3.22 -24.05
N PRO A 13 -18.06 2.06 -23.83
CA PRO A 13 -18.55 1.72 -22.52
C PRO A 13 -17.38 1.84 -21.55
N THR A 14 -17.54 2.66 -20.52
CA THR A 14 -16.55 2.78 -19.46
C THR A 14 -16.31 1.39 -18.89
N PRO A 15 -15.05 0.90 -18.86
CA PRO A 15 -14.78 -0.44 -18.38
C PRO A 15 -15.28 -0.57 -16.94
N VAL A 16 -15.90 -1.71 -16.65
CA VAL A 16 -16.33 -2.05 -15.30
C VAL A 16 -15.08 -2.31 -14.46
N ARG A 17 -14.75 -1.35 -13.59
CA ARG A 17 -13.49 -1.34 -12.82
C ARG A 17 -13.63 -1.86 -11.42
N TYR A 18 -14.82 -1.75 -10.84
CA TYR A 18 -15.04 -2.05 -9.44
C TYR A 18 -16.18 -3.04 -9.30
N THR A 19 -15.95 -4.11 -8.56
CA THR A 19 -16.98 -5.11 -8.23
C THR A 19 -17.07 -5.23 -6.72
N LEU A 20 -18.27 -4.99 -6.19
CA LEU A 20 -18.57 -5.24 -4.79
C LEU A 20 -18.86 -6.73 -4.63
N THR A 21 -18.14 -7.42 -3.77
CA THR A 21 -18.31 -8.86 -3.51
C THR A 21 -18.61 -9.11 -2.03
N GLY A 22 -19.52 -10.04 -1.73
CA GLY A 22 -19.81 -10.44 -0.35
C GLY A 22 -18.86 -11.54 0.13
N MET A 23 -18.33 -11.41 1.35
CA MET A 23 -17.32 -12.34 1.89
C MET A 23 -17.78 -13.81 1.95
N GLU A 24 -19.05 -14.08 2.26
CA GLU A 24 -19.48 -15.47 2.49
C GLU A 24 -19.49 -16.36 1.24
N HIS A 25 -19.43 -15.79 0.02
CA HIS A 25 -19.58 -16.60 -1.20
C HIS A 25 -18.77 -16.13 -2.41
N GLY A 26 -17.97 -15.05 -2.31
CA GLY A 26 -17.26 -14.48 -3.45
C GLY A 26 -18.18 -14.05 -4.61
N ARG A 27 -19.49 -13.95 -4.35
CA ARG A 27 -20.50 -13.61 -5.37
C ARG A 27 -20.58 -12.10 -5.49
N ALA A 28 -20.53 -11.61 -6.72
CA ALA A 28 -20.70 -10.20 -7.03
C ALA A 28 -22.08 -9.70 -6.58
N LEU A 29 -22.08 -8.64 -5.77
CA LEU A 29 -23.25 -7.88 -5.33
C LEU A 29 -23.61 -6.79 -6.34
N GLY A 30 -22.62 -6.32 -7.11
CA GLY A 30 -22.82 -5.39 -8.22
C GLY A 30 -21.48 -4.88 -8.73
N SER A 31 -21.50 -4.23 -9.89
CA SER A 31 -20.28 -3.67 -10.48
C SER A 31 -20.51 -2.28 -11.06
N CYS A 32 -19.49 -1.43 -11.00
CA CYS A 32 -19.52 -0.03 -11.44
C CYS A 32 -18.18 0.38 -12.08
N ALA A 33 -18.19 1.51 -12.78
CA ALA A 33 -16.99 2.09 -13.37
C ALA A 33 -16.26 3.06 -12.43
N GLU A 34 -16.94 3.61 -11.43
CA GLU A 34 -16.42 4.67 -10.57
C GLU A 34 -16.86 4.49 -9.12
N VAL A 35 -15.92 4.75 -8.20
CA VAL A 35 -16.17 4.79 -6.76
C VAL A 35 -15.64 6.10 -6.21
N GLU A 36 -16.57 7.00 -5.88
CA GLU A 36 -16.26 8.27 -5.21
C GLU A 36 -15.89 7.99 -3.75
N GLY A 37 -14.85 8.66 -3.25
CA GLY A 37 -14.36 8.47 -1.88
C GLY A 37 -13.38 7.30 -1.72
N LEU A 38 -13.12 6.49 -2.76
CA LEU A 38 -12.16 5.38 -2.69
C LEU A 38 -10.74 5.84 -2.33
N PHE A 39 -10.33 6.99 -2.85
CA PHE A 39 -9.02 7.59 -2.59
C PHE A 39 -9.15 8.80 -1.69
N GLY A 40 -8.23 8.93 -0.75
CA GLY A 40 -8.16 10.05 0.18
C GLY A 40 -7.02 9.87 1.17
N GLU A 41 -6.96 10.74 2.17
CA GLU A 41 -6.01 10.56 3.27
C GLU A 41 -6.62 9.60 4.31
N PRO A 42 -6.00 8.44 4.57
CA PRO A 42 -6.49 7.51 5.59
C PRO A 42 -6.46 8.16 6.97
N PRO A 43 -7.19 7.62 7.95
CA PRO A 43 -7.03 8.01 9.35
C PRO A 43 -5.56 7.92 9.75
N ARG A 44 -4.99 9.03 10.22
CA ARG A 44 -3.62 9.15 10.72
C ARG A 44 -3.67 9.73 12.13
N GLY A 45 -2.85 9.18 13.03
CA GLY A 45 -2.51 9.83 14.28
C GLY A 45 -1.73 11.11 14.00
N THR A 46 -2.02 12.17 14.73
CA THR A 46 -1.25 13.41 14.69
C THR A 46 -0.50 13.56 16.01
N TYR A 47 0.79 13.83 15.95
CA TYR A 47 1.68 13.86 17.09
C TYR A 47 2.47 15.16 17.11
N GLU A 48 2.41 15.87 18.22
CA GLU A 48 3.28 17.01 18.49
C GLU A 48 4.49 16.57 19.31
N LEU A 49 5.68 16.86 18.78
CA LEU A 49 6.98 16.55 19.37
C LEU A 49 7.55 17.83 19.97
N PHE A 50 7.54 17.97 21.28
CA PHE A 50 7.99 19.18 21.97
C PHE A 50 9.50 19.21 22.19
N GLY A 51 10.08 20.42 22.11
CA GLY A 51 11.52 20.60 22.22
C GLY A 51 12.28 19.89 21.11
N TRP A 52 11.74 19.92 19.89
CA TRP A 52 12.30 19.24 18.73
C TRP A 52 13.67 19.84 18.35
N THR A 53 14.66 18.97 18.21
CA THR A 53 16.00 19.33 17.75
C THR A 53 16.41 18.40 16.63
N ALA A 54 16.78 18.96 15.48
CA ALA A 54 17.19 18.20 14.31
C ALA A 54 18.44 18.79 13.65
N PRO A 55 19.29 17.94 13.03
CA PRO A 55 20.43 18.41 12.25
C PRO A 55 20.02 19.08 10.92
N ALA A 56 18.80 18.84 10.44
CA ALA A 56 18.25 19.41 9.22
C ALA A 56 16.73 19.64 9.35
N GLU A 57 16.17 20.49 8.51
CA GLU A 57 14.72 20.70 8.45
C GLU A 57 14.00 19.42 8.01
N VAL A 58 12.92 19.07 8.73
CA VAL A 58 12.05 17.95 8.41
C VAL A 58 10.70 18.52 7.95
N SER A 59 10.38 18.34 6.67
CA SER A 59 9.14 18.84 6.07
C SER A 59 8.63 17.90 4.98
N GLY A 60 7.31 17.88 4.76
CA GLY A 60 6.69 17.01 3.76
C GLY A 60 6.76 15.53 4.15
N TRP A 61 6.85 14.64 3.16
CA TRP A 61 6.93 13.20 3.41
C TRP A 61 8.28 12.84 4.05
N VAL A 62 8.22 12.25 5.24
CA VAL A 62 9.39 11.91 6.05
C VAL A 62 9.89 10.51 5.72
N GLY A 63 8.97 9.55 5.55
CA GLY A 63 9.33 8.17 5.25
C GLY A 63 8.12 7.24 5.35
N ASN A 64 8.27 6.05 4.76
CA ASN A 64 7.23 5.02 4.86
C ASN A 64 7.16 4.41 6.26
N ARG A 65 8.30 4.35 6.97
CA ARG A 65 8.42 3.85 8.33
C ARG A 65 9.30 4.81 9.12
N VAL A 66 8.74 5.43 10.14
CA VAL A 66 9.48 6.30 11.07
C VAL A 66 9.36 5.71 12.46
N TRP A 67 10.51 5.42 13.05
CA TRP A 67 10.61 4.86 14.39
C TRP A 67 10.86 5.97 15.41
N LEU A 68 10.12 5.91 16.51
CA LEU A 68 10.27 6.75 17.68
C LEU A 68 10.89 5.88 18.77
N VAL A 69 12.16 6.13 19.09
CA VAL A 69 12.99 5.33 19.99
C VAL A 69 13.19 6.09 21.30
N PRO A 70 12.56 5.66 22.41
CA PRO A 70 12.87 6.20 23.74
C PRO A 70 14.35 6.01 24.08
N GLU A 71 14.98 7.02 24.70
CA GLU A 71 16.40 6.92 25.09
C GLU A 71 16.61 6.19 26.43
N ASP A 72 15.59 6.13 27.28
CA ASP A 72 15.68 5.45 28.56
C ASP A 72 15.50 3.93 28.35
N PRO A 73 16.47 3.10 28.77
CA PRO A 73 16.39 1.64 28.61
C PRO A 73 15.31 0.96 29.45
N GLU A 74 14.68 1.66 30.41
CA GLU A 74 13.53 1.15 31.18
C GLU A 74 12.16 1.53 30.56
N GLU A 75 12.15 2.36 29.50
CA GLU A 75 10.96 2.74 28.75
C GLU A 75 10.52 1.64 27.75
N PRO A 76 9.28 1.67 27.23
CA PRO A 76 8.76 0.65 26.33
C PRO A 76 9.53 0.56 25.01
N ASP A 77 9.28 -0.53 24.28
CA ASP A 77 9.82 -0.76 22.94
C ASP A 77 9.53 0.44 21.99
N PRO A 78 10.38 0.69 20.99
CA PRO A 78 10.20 1.75 20.01
C PRO A 78 8.86 1.68 19.28
N TRP A 79 8.27 2.84 19.02
CA TRP A 79 7.00 2.95 18.32
C TRP A 79 7.19 3.22 16.83
N LEU A 80 6.34 2.63 15.99
CA LEU A 80 6.36 2.84 14.55
C LEU A 80 5.19 3.71 14.10
N LEU A 81 5.50 4.69 13.26
CA LEU A 81 4.53 5.38 12.42
C LEU A 81 4.78 5.03 10.95
N GLU A 82 3.72 4.70 10.23
CA GLU A 82 3.75 4.43 8.81
C GLU A 82 3.27 5.62 7.96
N ASP A 83 3.82 5.76 6.75
CA ASP A 83 3.48 6.81 5.78
C ASP A 83 3.46 8.23 6.41
N VAL A 84 4.59 8.60 7.00
CA VAL A 84 4.71 9.78 7.87
C VAL A 84 4.95 11.04 7.08
N GLU A 85 4.21 12.09 7.46
CA GLU A 85 4.31 13.42 6.90
C GLU A 85 4.48 14.45 8.01
N ALA A 86 5.47 15.34 7.84
CA ALA A 86 5.69 16.47 8.70
C ALA A 86 4.78 17.62 8.27
N LEU A 87 3.86 18.01 9.15
CA LEU A 87 2.89 19.07 8.90
C LEU A 87 3.54 20.45 9.11
N ARG A 88 3.28 21.37 8.19
CA ARG A 88 3.80 22.75 8.27
C ARG A 88 3.18 23.46 9.47
N ARG A 89 4.01 24.20 10.22
CA ARG A 89 3.64 24.84 11.48
C ARG A 89 3.16 26.27 11.30
N SER A 90 2.38 26.74 12.28
CA SER A 90 2.18 28.17 12.53
C SER A 90 3.47 28.79 13.10
N PRO A 91 3.82 30.05 12.78
CA PRO A 91 5.01 30.69 13.33
C PRO A 91 4.94 30.79 14.87
N GLY A 92 5.98 30.32 15.59
CA GLY A 92 6.19 30.63 17.01
C GLY A 92 6.03 29.51 18.04
N SER A 93 5.69 28.27 17.64
CA SER A 93 5.89 27.11 18.52
C SER A 93 7.28 26.51 18.19
N ASP A 94 7.87 25.64 19.03
CA ASP A 94 9.22 25.04 18.85
C ASP A 94 9.23 23.50 18.60
N GLY A 95 8.07 22.83 18.60
CA GLY A 95 7.95 21.40 18.28
C GLY A 95 7.91 20.99 16.80
N LEU A 96 7.80 19.69 16.53
CA LEU A 96 7.52 19.14 15.19
C LEU A 96 6.16 18.45 15.21
N VAL A 97 5.33 18.63 14.19
CA VAL A 97 4.05 17.93 14.09
C VAL A 97 4.14 16.87 13.00
N LEU A 98 3.92 15.62 13.37
CA LEU A 98 3.90 14.48 12.47
C LEU A 98 2.47 13.95 12.32
N ALA A 99 2.09 13.59 11.10
CA ALA A 99 0.91 12.79 10.83
C ALA A 99 1.35 11.46 10.22
N GLY A 100 0.99 10.35 10.84
CA GLY A 100 1.34 9.01 10.41
C GLY A 100 0.22 8.02 10.73
N ARG A 101 0.24 6.87 10.08
CA ARG A 101 -0.62 5.75 10.47
C ARG A 101 0.03 5.06 11.66
N ASP A 102 -0.75 4.85 12.70
CA ASP A 102 -0.31 4.10 13.87
C ASP A 102 -0.21 2.63 13.47
N ASP A 103 0.83 1.94 13.93
CA ASP A 103 0.83 0.48 13.91
C ASP A 103 -0.16 -0.05 14.98
N TYR A 104 -0.20 -1.37 15.23
CA TYR A 104 -1.19 -1.95 16.15
C TYR A 104 -1.12 -1.36 17.57
N GLU A 105 0.06 -0.98 18.04
CA GLU A 105 0.25 -0.40 19.38
C GLU A 105 0.35 1.14 19.33
N GLY A 106 1.00 1.67 18.29
CA GLY A 106 1.21 3.07 18.01
C GLY A 106 2.02 3.80 19.09
N PRO A 107 2.46 5.04 18.83
CA PRO A 107 2.97 5.89 19.91
C PRO A 107 1.86 6.21 20.91
N PRO A 108 2.19 6.31 22.21
CA PRO A 108 1.21 6.59 23.27
C PRO A 108 0.55 7.96 23.11
N GLU A 109 -0.58 8.16 23.78
CA GLU A 109 -1.26 9.46 23.81
C GLU A 109 -0.37 10.59 24.33
N GLY A 110 0.55 10.27 25.23
CA GLY A 110 1.58 11.18 25.68
C GLY A 110 2.75 10.43 26.30
N HIS A 111 3.95 10.99 26.13
CA HIS A 111 5.17 10.46 26.72
C HIS A 111 6.09 11.62 27.10
N ARG A 112 6.60 11.61 28.33
CA ARG A 112 7.53 12.61 28.87
C ARG A 112 8.90 11.95 29.06
N GLY A 113 9.80 12.22 28.13
CA GLY A 113 11.09 11.55 28.05
C GLY A 113 11.78 11.87 26.73
N ALA A 114 13.10 11.70 26.68
CA ALA A 114 13.85 11.90 25.45
C ALA A 114 13.52 10.79 24.45
N VAL A 115 13.07 11.18 23.25
CA VAL A 115 12.74 10.25 22.16
C VAL A 115 13.50 10.69 20.92
N ARG A 116 14.21 9.75 20.28
CA ARG A 116 14.91 9.97 19.01
C ARG A 116 14.11 9.38 17.87
N LEU A 117 14.14 10.06 16.72
CA LEU A 117 13.39 9.65 15.54
C LEU A 117 14.32 9.25 14.40
N HIS A 118 14.01 8.17 13.70
CA HIS A 118 14.69 7.78 12.47
C HIS A 118 13.75 7.23 11.40
N ASP A 119 14.11 7.44 10.13
CA ASP A 119 13.40 6.92 8.94
C ASP A 119 13.89 5.52 8.51
N GLY A 120 14.77 4.91 9.32
CA GLY A 120 15.40 3.62 9.03
C GLY A 120 16.67 3.75 8.17
N HIS A 121 17.03 4.95 7.74
CA HIS A 121 18.29 5.27 7.07
C HIS A 121 19.17 6.18 7.93
N ARG A 122 18.55 7.17 8.59
CA ARG A 122 19.26 8.16 9.40
C ARG A 122 18.41 8.62 10.57
N TRP A 123 19.11 9.12 11.59
CA TRP A 123 18.47 9.88 12.66
C TRP A 123 17.99 11.23 12.13
N LEU A 124 16.71 11.51 12.34
CA LEU A 124 16.01 12.73 11.91
C LEU A 124 16.13 13.84 12.97
N GLY A 125 16.16 13.47 14.24
CA GLY A 125 16.20 14.41 15.36
C GLY A 125 15.74 13.77 16.65
N SER A 126 15.46 14.59 17.66
CA SER A 126 14.98 14.19 18.98
C SER A 126 14.00 15.19 19.56
N CYS A 127 13.10 14.73 20.42
CA CYS A 127 12.20 15.54 21.22
C CYS A 127 12.28 15.15 22.69
N ARG A 128 11.75 16.00 23.58
CA ARG A 128 11.73 15.78 25.04
C ARG A 128 10.36 15.35 25.56
N GLU A 129 9.32 15.54 24.76
CA GLU A 129 7.96 15.15 25.07
C GLU A 129 7.22 14.91 23.75
N LEU A 130 6.33 13.93 23.77
CA LEU A 130 5.45 13.54 22.68
C LEU A 130 4.01 13.67 23.20
N ALA A 131 3.12 14.26 22.41
CA ALA A 131 1.68 14.18 22.68
C ALA A 131 0.89 13.93 21.40
N ARG A 132 -0.10 13.06 21.49
CA ARG A 132 -1.07 12.83 20.43
C ARG A 132 -2.09 13.98 20.43
N VAL A 133 -2.21 14.63 19.29
CA VAL A 133 -3.22 15.66 19.05
C VAL A 133 -4.54 14.95 18.74
N LEU A 134 -5.58 15.28 19.51
CA LEU A 134 -6.92 14.76 19.24
C LEU A 134 -7.35 15.19 17.84
N PRO A 135 -7.82 14.23 17.01
CA PRO A 135 -8.26 14.56 15.66
C PRO A 135 -9.44 15.53 15.73
N SER A 136 -9.39 16.61 14.96
CA SER A 136 -10.59 17.39 14.66
C SER A 136 -11.59 16.49 13.93
N GLU A 137 -12.88 16.57 14.25
CA GLU A 137 -13.94 15.86 13.51
C GLU A 137 -13.80 16.15 12.01
N ARG A 138 -13.28 15.17 11.27
CA ARG A 138 -13.22 15.26 9.81
C ARG A 138 -14.61 14.97 9.29
N ALA A 139 -15.11 15.83 8.42
CA ALA A 139 -16.29 15.56 7.61
C ALA A 139 -16.03 14.30 6.79
N ARG A 140 -16.60 13.22 7.28
CA ARG A 140 -16.63 11.89 6.68
C ARG A 140 -17.28 11.98 5.31
N ARG A 141 -16.59 11.50 4.27
CA ARG A 141 -17.11 11.51 2.90
C ARG A 141 -17.67 10.12 2.62
N PRO A 142 -18.96 10.00 2.26
CA PRO A 142 -19.54 8.70 1.96
C PRO A 142 -18.81 8.05 0.79
N LEU A 143 -18.68 6.73 0.84
CA LEU A 143 -18.17 5.93 -0.28
C LEU A 143 -19.34 5.69 -1.23
N VAL A 144 -19.26 6.21 -2.45
CA VAL A 144 -20.37 6.14 -3.42
C VAL A 144 -19.97 5.36 -4.65
N LEU A 145 -20.63 4.22 -4.89
CA LEU A 145 -20.47 3.43 -6.11
C LEU A 145 -21.41 4.02 -7.17
N ARG A 146 -20.84 4.76 -8.14
CA ARG A 146 -21.58 5.51 -9.16
C ARG A 146 -21.97 4.60 -10.32
N GLY A 147 -23.24 4.62 -10.72
CA GLY A 147 -23.73 3.81 -11.85
C GLY A 147 -23.56 2.31 -11.64
N LEU A 148 -23.73 1.83 -10.41
CA LEU A 148 -23.67 0.41 -10.05
C LEU A 148 -24.78 -0.37 -10.76
N ALA A 149 -24.41 -1.44 -11.44
CA ALA A 149 -25.34 -2.48 -11.88
C ALA A 149 -25.55 -3.48 -10.73
N PRO A 150 -26.69 -3.46 -10.02
CA PRO A 150 -26.89 -4.33 -8.87
C PRO A 150 -27.13 -5.78 -9.30
N GLY A 151 -26.50 -6.73 -8.61
CA GLY A 151 -26.79 -8.15 -8.75
C GLY A 151 -28.08 -8.56 -8.04
N GLU A 152 -28.56 -9.77 -8.31
CA GLU A 152 -29.84 -10.29 -7.77
C GLU A 152 -29.92 -10.21 -6.24
N ARG A 153 -28.84 -10.56 -5.54
CA ARG A 153 -28.80 -10.52 -4.07
C ARG A 153 -28.92 -9.08 -3.54
N LEU A 154 -28.24 -8.13 -4.18
CA LEU A 154 -28.33 -6.72 -3.81
C LEU A 154 -29.73 -6.17 -4.11
N ARG A 155 -30.31 -6.49 -5.28
CA ARG A 155 -31.70 -6.12 -5.61
C ARG A 155 -32.69 -6.62 -4.56
N ALA A 156 -32.56 -7.89 -4.13
CA ALA A 156 -33.41 -8.47 -3.11
C ALA A 156 -33.25 -7.76 -1.76
N ALA A 157 -32.03 -7.42 -1.35
CA ALA A 157 -31.75 -6.68 -0.12
C ALA A 157 -32.36 -5.27 -0.15
N LEU A 158 -32.17 -4.54 -1.25
CA LEU A 158 -32.73 -3.20 -1.46
C LEU A 158 -34.26 -3.21 -1.48
N ALA A 159 -34.87 -4.23 -2.08
CA ALA A 159 -36.33 -4.39 -2.11
C ALA A 159 -36.92 -4.69 -0.72
N GLN A 160 -36.20 -5.40 0.14
CA GLN A 160 -36.62 -5.64 1.52
C GLN A 160 -36.53 -4.36 2.38
N GLY A 161 -35.48 -3.55 2.17
CA GLY A 161 -35.31 -2.24 2.83
C GLY A 161 -35.19 -2.29 4.36
N THR A 162 -35.05 -3.47 4.96
CA THR A 162 -34.90 -3.60 6.42
C THR A 162 -33.47 -3.32 6.84
N ARG A 163 -33.27 -2.80 8.05
CA ARG A 163 -31.93 -2.52 8.60
C ARG A 163 -30.99 -3.73 8.54
N ARG A 164 -31.53 -4.94 8.73
CA ARG A 164 -30.76 -6.20 8.65
C ARG A 164 -30.41 -6.58 7.21
N ALA A 165 -31.31 -6.34 6.25
CA ALA A 165 -31.05 -6.65 4.84
C ALA A 165 -30.01 -5.72 4.21
N LEU A 166 -29.95 -4.46 4.67
CA LEU A 166 -29.01 -3.44 4.21
C LEU A 166 -27.64 -3.50 4.90
N ASP A 167 -27.46 -4.40 5.86
CA ASP A 167 -26.19 -4.68 6.50
C ASP A 167 -25.57 -5.92 5.85
N LEU A 168 -24.63 -5.69 4.92
CA LEU A 168 -23.93 -6.78 4.24
C LEU A 168 -22.75 -7.31 5.08
N GLU A 169 -22.62 -6.86 6.35
CA GLU A 169 -21.56 -7.17 7.31
C GLU A 169 -20.15 -6.77 6.83
N ARG A 170 -19.57 -7.55 5.91
CA ARG A 170 -18.27 -7.30 5.27
C ARG A 170 -18.34 -7.58 3.77
N ALA A 171 -17.86 -6.64 2.99
CA ALA A 171 -17.65 -6.82 1.55
C ALA A 171 -16.20 -6.49 1.16
N ASP A 172 -15.80 -7.00 0.02
CA ASP A 172 -14.57 -6.61 -0.65
C ASP A 172 -14.91 -5.84 -1.92
N LEU A 173 -14.28 -4.69 -2.10
CA LEU A 173 -14.26 -3.98 -3.37
C LEU A 173 -13.10 -4.52 -4.20
N GLU A 174 -13.42 -5.40 -5.14
CA GLU A 174 -12.46 -5.89 -6.12
C GLU A 174 -12.21 -4.79 -7.17
N ILE A 175 -10.94 -4.41 -7.31
CA ILE A 175 -10.46 -3.49 -8.34
C ILE A 175 -9.91 -4.34 -9.48
N ARG A 176 -10.39 -4.09 -10.69
CA ARG A 176 -10.03 -4.83 -11.91
C ARG A 176 -9.28 -3.94 -12.88
N ASP A 177 -8.43 -4.55 -13.70
CA ASP A 177 -7.82 -3.87 -14.84
C ASP A 177 -8.82 -3.70 -16.00
N ASP A 178 -8.43 -2.98 -17.05
CA ASP A 178 -9.26 -2.74 -18.23
C ASP A 178 -9.51 -4.03 -19.06
N ARG A 179 -8.84 -5.13 -18.73
CA ARG A 179 -9.07 -6.48 -19.30
C ARG A 179 -10.08 -7.29 -18.48
N GLY A 180 -10.47 -6.80 -17.30
CA GLY A 180 -11.37 -7.46 -16.37
C GLY A 180 -10.67 -8.44 -15.43
N GLU A 181 -9.34 -8.47 -15.41
CA GLU A 181 -8.57 -9.31 -14.48
C GLU A 181 -8.49 -8.65 -13.09
N PRO A 182 -8.53 -9.43 -11.99
CA PRO A 182 -8.39 -8.89 -10.65
C PRO A 182 -7.02 -8.24 -10.46
N LEU A 183 -7.01 -6.95 -10.11
CA LEU A 183 -5.80 -6.18 -9.85
C LEU A 183 -5.46 -6.18 -8.36
N THR A 184 -6.42 -5.80 -7.53
CA THR A 184 -6.33 -5.83 -6.06
C THR A 184 -7.74 -5.80 -5.47
N HIS A 185 -7.87 -5.80 -4.16
CA HIS A 185 -9.14 -5.70 -3.46
C HIS A 185 -8.98 -4.81 -2.24
N HIS A 186 -10.09 -4.20 -1.83
CA HIS A 186 -10.14 -3.41 -0.61
C HIS A 186 -11.29 -3.88 0.28
N PRO A 187 -11.01 -4.41 1.48
CA PRO A 187 -12.06 -4.76 2.42
C PRO A 187 -12.76 -3.49 2.90
N LEU A 188 -14.09 -3.55 3.02
CA LEU A 188 -14.88 -2.42 3.52
C LEU A 188 -16.11 -2.87 4.32
N PRO A 189 -16.51 -2.09 5.34
CA PRO A 189 -17.83 -2.26 5.95
C PRO A 189 -18.88 -1.99 4.88
N ALA A 190 -19.84 -2.89 4.74
CA ALA A 190 -20.80 -2.85 3.63
C ALA A 190 -22.22 -2.61 4.14
N ARG A 191 -22.39 -1.52 4.89
CA ARG A 191 -23.71 -1.05 5.31
C ARG A 191 -24.21 -0.02 4.32
N ILE A 192 -25.37 -0.27 3.74
CA ILE A 192 -25.98 0.63 2.76
C ILE A 192 -26.67 1.76 3.52
N SER A 193 -26.24 3.01 3.27
CA SER A 193 -26.83 4.21 3.88
C SER A 193 -27.94 4.80 3.01
N ALA A 194 -27.73 4.82 1.70
CA ALA A 194 -28.69 5.32 0.73
C ALA A 194 -28.46 4.72 -0.67
N TRP A 195 -29.48 4.80 -1.53
CA TRP A 195 -29.35 4.47 -2.94
C TRP A 195 -30.34 5.26 -3.78
N TYR A 196 -29.94 5.61 -5.00
CA TYR A 196 -30.74 6.42 -5.92
C TYR A 196 -30.60 5.91 -7.36
N PRO A 197 -31.59 6.13 -8.24
CA PRO A 197 -31.41 5.92 -9.67
C PRO A 197 -30.21 6.71 -10.19
N SER A 198 -29.33 6.06 -10.95
CA SER A 198 -28.13 6.71 -11.47
C SER A 198 -28.40 7.48 -12.76
N SER A 199 -27.67 8.59 -12.96
CA SER A 199 -27.66 9.32 -14.23
C SER A 199 -26.93 8.57 -15.35
N HIS A 200 -26.17 7.51 -15.02
CA HIS A 200 -25.38 6.72 -15.96
C HIS A 200 -26.20 5.75 -16.83
N GLY A 201 -27.47 5.47 -16.50
CA GLY A 201 -28.30 4.61 -17.32
C GLY A 201 -29.49 3.95 -16.60
N ALA A 202 -30.42 3.43 -17.38
CA ALA A 202 -31.60 2.74 -16.85
C ALA A 202 -31.20 1.45 -16.11
N GLY A 203 -31.75 1.26 -14.91
CA GLY A 203 -31.47 0.08 -14.06
C GLY A 203 -30.14 0.13 -13.29
N LEU A 204 -29.37 1.21 -13.44
CA LEU A 204 -28.19 1.49 -12.64
C LEU A 204 -28.57 2.34 -11.42
N ILE A 205 -27.82 2.16 -10.33
CA ILE A 205 -28.01 2.90 -9.08
C ILE A 205 -26.71 3.56 -8.63
N ASP A 206 -26.82 4.71 -8.00
CA ASP A 206 -25.75 5.24 -7.16
C ASP A 206 -25.96 4.66 -5.76
N LEU A 207 -25.00 3.87 -5.28
CA LEU A 207 -25.08 3.20 -3.97
C LEU A 207 -24.14 3.89 -2.99
N GLU A 208 -24.71 4.45 -1.93
CA GLU A 208 -23.95 5.03 -0.82
C GLU A 208 -23.74 3.97 0.27
N LEU A 209 -22.48 3.77 0.64
CA LEU A 209 -22.09 2.94 1.76
C LEU A 209 -21.71 3.83 2.94
N ASP A 210 -22.14 3.41 4.13
CA ASP A 210 -21.72 3.99 5.40
C ASP A 210 -20.20 3.81 5.55
N ASP A 211 -19.50 4.91 5.79
CA ASP A 211 -18.05 4.97 5.84
C ASP A 211 -17.49 4.63 7.23
N GLY A 212 -18.34 4.16 8.15
CA GLY A 212 -18.10 4.09 9.60
C GLY A 212 -16.72 3.60 10.06
N SER A 213 -16.08 2.68 9.31
CA SER A 213 -14.70 2.23 9.50
C SER A 213 -13.90 2.09 8.19
N PHE A 214 -14.39 2.63 7.07
CA PHE A 214 -13.68 2.57 5.80
C PHE A 214 -12.43 3.44 5.84
N ALA A 215 -11.26 2.84 5.60
CA ALA A 215 -10.04 3.57 5.36
C ALA A 215 -9.87 3.76 3.84
N PRO A 216 -9.84 4.99 3.30
CA PRO A 216 -9.59 5.20 1.88
C PRO A 216 -8.18 4.76 1.50
N LEU A 217 -8.02 4.38 0.24
CA LEU A 217 -6.70 4.19 -0.36
C LEU A 217 -5.94 5.52 -0.32
N PRO A 218 -4.68 5.54 0.15
CA PRO A 218 -3.90 6.78 0.20
C PRO A 218 -3.84 7.43 -1.18
N SER A 219 -4.11 8.72 -1.27
CA SER A 219 -4.19 9.47 -2.54
C SER A 219 -2.97 9.27 -3.45
N HIS A 220 -1.79 9.15 -2.85
CA HIS A 220 -0.52 8.97 -3.57
C HIS A 220 -0.41 7.61 -4.29
N THR A 221 -1.24 6.62 -3.96
CA THR A 221 -1.23 5.30 -4.62
C THR A 221 -1.95 5.31 -5.97
N ARG A 222 -2.80 6.31 -6.22
CA ARG A 222 -3.60 6.40 -7.44
C ARG A 222 -2.77 6.32 -8.73
N PRO A 223 -1.66 7.05 -8.89
CA PRO A 223 -0.84 6.97 -10.11
C PRO A 223 -0.23 5.57 -10.35
N VAL A 224 -0.01 4.79 -9.30
CA VAL A 224 0.43 3.39 -9.43
C VAL A 224 -0.71 2.54 -9.96
N LEU A 225 -1.89 2.59 -9.33
CA LEU A 225 -3.06 1.85 -9.81
C LEU A 225 -3.45 2.22 -11.25
N GLU A 226 -3.38 3.50 -11.61
CA GLU A 226 -3.68 3.98 -12.96
C GLU A 226 -2.78 3.35 -14.03
N ARG A 227 -1.48 3.17 -13.74
CA ARG A 227 -0.56 2.49 -14.66
C ARG A 227 -0.92 1.02 -14.85
N TRP A 228 -1.42 0.39 -13.79
CA TRP A 228 -1.78 -1.02 -13.78
C TRP A 228 -3.17 -1.33 -14.36
N PHE A 229 -4.01 -0.33 -14.61
CA PHE A 229 -5.29 -0.54 -15.31
C PHE A 229 -5.09 -1.05 -16.74
N ALA A 230 -3.98 -0.74 -17.40
CA ALA A 230 -3.66 -1.33 -18.71
C ALA A 230 -3.27 -2.83 -18.64
N GLY A 231 -3.09 -3.35 -17.43
CA GLY A 231 -2.57 -4.69 -17.12
C GLY A 231 -1.20 -4.62 -16.42
N PRO A 232 -0.63 -5.79 -16.05
CA PRO A 232 0.72 -5.88 -15.50
C PRO A 232 1.77 -5.33 -16.48
N PRO A 233 2.91 -4.82 -15.98
CA PRO A 233 3.99 -4.34 -16.83
C PRO A 233 4.51 -5.47 -17.73
N GLU A 234 4.86 -5.14 -18.97
CA GLU A 234 5.40 -6.12 -19.93
C GLU A 234 6.92 -6.29 -19.82
N ALA A 235 7.61 -5.33 -19.19
CA ALA A 235 9.05 -5.31 -19.02
C ALA A 235 9.45 -5.02 -17.55
N PRO A 236 10.57 -5.60 -17.05
CA PRO A 236 11.08 -5.29 -15.73
C PRO A 236 11.49 -3.82 -15.60
N GLY A 237 11.58 -3.33 -14.37
CA GLY A 237 12.06 -1.98 -14.07
C GLY A 237 11.02 -0.87 -14.29
N SER A 238 9.74 -1.21 -14.47
CA SER A 238 8.66 -0.22 -14.61
C SER A 238 8.47 0.65 -13.34
N TRP A 239 8.98 0.18 -12.20
CA TRP A 239 9.03 0.87 -10.91
C TRP A 239 10.28 1.75 -10.74
N ALA A 240 11.31 1.61 -11.59
CA ALA A 240 12.62 2.21 -11.36
C ALA A 240 12.61 3.75 -11.30
N ALA A 241 11.76 4.40 -12.11
CA ALA A 241 11.63 5.86 -12.14
C ALA A 241 10.76 6.43 -11.02
N LEU A 242 10.12 5.58 -10.22
CA LEU A 242 9.30 6.00 -9.08
C LEU A 242 10.19 6.37 -7.89
N ASP A 243 9.74 7.33 -7.08
CA ASP A 243 10.33 7.59 -5.76
C ASP A 243 10.04 6.43 -4.78
N THR A 244 10.71 6.44 -3.63
CA THR A 244 10.59 5.38 -2.61
C THR A 244 9.15 5.17 -2.13
N ARG A 245 8.35 6.23 -1.99
CA ARG A 245 6.96 6.14 -1.54
C ARG A 245 6.10 5.39 -2.56
N LEU A 246 6.23 5.75 -3.83
CA LEU A 246 5.52 5.13 -4.94
C LEU A 246 6.03 3.70 -5.24
N ARG A 247 7.32 3.41 -5.05
CA ARG A 247 7.84 2.04 -5.07
C ARG A 247 7.24 1.19 -3.96
N GLY A 248 7.04 1.75 -2.76
CA GLY A 248 6.31 1.08 -1.67
C GLY A 248 4.88 0.73 -2.06
N ALA A 249 4.15 1.66 -2.68
CA ALA A 249 2.80 1.41 -3.19
C ALA A 249 2.79 0.32 -4.29
N TRP A 250 3.79 0.32 -5.18
CA TRP A 250 3.97 -0.74 -6.18
C TRP A 250 4.25 -2.10 -5.54
N LEU A 251 5.12 -2.15 -4.52
CA LEU A 251 5.44 -3.38 -3.78
C LEU A 251 4.20 -3.97 -3.11
N HIS A 252 3.38 -3.13 -2.47
CA HIS A 252 2.13 -3.58 -1.86
C HIS A 252 1.16 -4.17 -2.90
N LEU A 253 1.05 -3.55 -4.09
CA LEU A 253 0.21 -4.04 -5.18
C LEU A 253 0.69 -5.41 -5.70
N VAL A 254 1.98 -5.57 -5.96
CA VAL A 254 2.51 -6.86 -6.44
C VAL A 254 2.44 -7.94 -5.35
N GLN A 255 2.54 -7.56 -4.07
CA GLN A 255 2.34 -8.48 -2.95
C GLN A 255 0.91 -9.03 -2.92
N ASP A 256 -0.12 -8.18 -2.98
CA ASP A 256 -1.52 -8.65 -2.98
C ASP A 256 -1.80 -9.59 -4.17
N ARG A 257 -1.32 -9.24 -5.37
CA ARG A 257 -1.43 -10.12 -6.54
C ARG A 257 -0.63 -11.42 -6.38
N GLY A 258 0.61 -11.31 -5.91
CA GLY A 258 1.51 -12.43 -5.73
C GLY A 258 0.96 -13.45 -4.74
N CYS A 259 0.36 -13.02 -3.63
CA CYS A 259 -0.20 -13.93 -2.64
C CYS A 259 -1.47 -14.67 -3.13
N ARG A 260 -2.14 -14.18 -4.18
CA ARG A 260 -3.41 -14.73 -4.70
C ARG A 260 -3.23 -15.59 -5.95
N GLY A 261 -2.18 -15.34 -6.72
CA GLY A 261 -1.93 -16.01 -8.00
C GLY A 261 -1.22 -17.36 -7.83
N PRO A 262 -1.51 -18.35 -8.70
CA PRO A 262 -0.71 -19.56 -8.76
C PRO A 262 0.69 -19.23 -9.29
N HIS A 263 1.73 -19.50 -8.49
CA HIS A 263 3.11 -19.44 -8.99
C HIS A 263 3.47 -20.77 -9.63
N ARG A 264 4.10 -20.71 -10.81
CA ARG A 264 4.72 -21.88 -11.41
C ARG A 264 6.19 -21.88 -11.04
N PRO A 265 6.61 -22.68 -10.04
CA PRO A 265 8.02 -22.73 -9.69
C PRO A 265 8.85 -23.19 -10.88
N ARG A 266 9.97 -22.50 -11.13
CA ARG A 266 11.01 -23.02 -12.01
C ARG A 266 11.65 -24.24 -11.35
N PRO A 267 12.16 -25.20 -12.14
CA PRO A 267 12.80 -26.40 -11.60
C PRO A 267 14.06 -26.07 -10.80
N ALA A 268 14.44 -26.96 -9.89
CA ALA A 268 15.73 -26.89 -9.21
C ALA A 268 16.90 -26.76 -10.20
N GLY A 269 17.92 -26.00 -9.82
CA GLY A 269 19.07 -25.65 -10.63
C GLY A 269 18.84 -24.49 -11.59
N HIS A 270 17.69 -23.82 -11.55
CA HIS A 270 17.43 -22.66 -12.40
C HIS A 270 18.38 -21.50 -12.07
N ALA A 271 18.79 -20.78 -13.12
CA ALA A 271 19.64 -19.60 -13.02
C ALA A 271 18.80 -18.33 -13.24
N TYR A 272 18.68 -17.53 -12.19
CA TYR A 272 17.99 -16.25 -12.18
C TYR A 272 18.99 -15.12 -12.43
N GLN A 273 18.49 -13.99 -12.92
CA GLN A 273 19.27 -12.76 -13.06
C GLN A 273 18.51 -11.59 -12.45
N LEU A 274 19.20 -10.82 -11.61
CA LEU A 274 18.70 -9.58 -11.03
C LEU A 274 19.48 -8.40 -11.60
N ASP A 275 18.73 -7.39 -12.05
CA ASP A 275 19.25 -6.09 -12.45
C ASP A 275 19.23 -5.14 -11.24
N GLY A 276 20.41 -4.84 -10.70
CA GLY A 276 20.59 -4.09 -9.46
C GLY A 276 20.66 -2.57 -9.64
N ARG A 277 20.66 -2.05 -10.87
CA ARG A 277 20.97 -0.64 -11.18
C ARG A 277 20.07 0.37 -10.46
N HIS A 278 18.86 -0.04 -10.09
CA HIS A 278 17.86 0.82 -9.45
C HIS A 278 17.51 0.40 -8.02
N VAL A 279 18.26 -0.55 -7.43
CA VAL A 279 18.09 -1.00 -6.05
C VAL A 279 18.73 0.00 -5.10
N THR A 280 18.05 1.13 -4.86
CA THR A 280 18.53 2.26 -4.05
C THR A 280 17.78 2.41 -2.73
N ASP A 281 16.73 1.64 -2.53
CA ASP A 281 15.88 1.63 -1.34
C ASP A 281 15.33 0.22 -1.10
N GLU A 282 14.74 0.01 0.08
CA GLU A 282 14.21 -1.29 0.47
C GLU A 282 13.07 -1.78 -0.44
N PRO A 283 12.07 -0.96 -0.83
CA PRO A 283 11.09 -1.39 -1.82
C PRO A 283 11.73 -1.81 -3.15
N GLY A 284 12.70 -1.04 -3.66
CA GLY A 284 13.41 -1.37 -4.89
C GLY A 284 14.14 -2.72 -4.85
N LEU A 285 14.70 -3.10 -3.69
CA LEU A 285 15.32 -4.42 -3.50
C LEU A 285 14.31 -5.54 -3.73
N TYR A 286 13.18 -5.49 -3.04
CA TYR A 286 12.16 -6.53 -3.11
C TYR A 286 11.45 -6.58 -4.47
N LEU A 287 11.26 -5.42 -5.10
CA LEU A 287 10.75 -5.35 -6.47
C LEU A 287 11.71 -5.99 -7.48
N ALA A 288 13.01 -5.71 -7.38
CA ALA A 288 14.02 -6.32 -8.26
C ALA A 288 14.11 -7.83 -8.07
N LEU A 289 14.03 -8.32 -6.83
CA LEU A 289 13.97 -9.76 -6.52
C LEU A 289 12.71 -10.41 -7.09
N GLY A 290 11.55 -9.76 -6.89
CA GLY A 290 10.27 -10.20 -7.45
C GLY A 290 10.32 -10.34 -8.97
N GLU A 291 10.89 -9.36 -9.65
CA GLU A 291 11.03 -9.39 -11.11
C GLU A 291 12.05 -10.42 -11.61
N ALA A 292 13.15 -10.62 -10.87
CA ALA A 292 14.15 -11.63 -11.20
C ALA A 292 13.57 -13.05 -11.17
N VAL A 293 12.71 -13.36 -10.19
CA VAL A 293 12.15 -14.70 -10.01
C VAL A 293 10.88 -14.92 -10.84
N ASN A 294 9.96 -13.96 -10.81
CA ASN A 294 8.60 -14.12 -11.34
C ASN A 294 8.29 -13.28 -12.58
N GLY A 295 9.29 -12.57 -13.12
CA GLY A 295 9.15 -11.73 -14.31
C GLY A 295 8.55 -10.36 -14.01
N PRO A 296 8.30 -9.52 -15.03
CA PRO A 296 7.80 -8.16 -14.89
C PRO A 296 6.63 -8.01 -13.91
N GLY A 297 6.75 -7.11 -12.92
CA GLY A 297 5.72 -6.94 -11.88
C GLY A 297 5.52 -8.16 -10.98
N GLY A 298 6.51 -9.05 -10.89
CA GLY A 298 6.52 -10.22 -10.03
C GLY A 298 6.78 -9.90 -8.56
N TYR A 299 6.38 -10.82 -7.68
CA TYR A 299 6.56 -10.73 -6.24
C TYR A 299 7.42 -11.89 -5.74
N PHE A 300 8.40 -11.62 -4.88
CA PHE A 300 9.22 -12.65 -4.23
C PHE A 300 9.64 -12.16 -2.83
N GLY A 301 8.64 -11.87 -1.99
CA GLY A 301 8.82 -11.31 -0.65
C GLY A 301 8.81 -9.78 -0.62
N GLY A 302 8.23 -9.20 0.43
CA GLY A 302 8.22 -7.74 0.70
C GLY A 302 9.02 -7.34 1.94
N CYS A 303 9.65 -8.32 2.60
CA CYS A 303 10.55 -8.18 3.74
C CYS A 303 11.44 -9.44 3.81
N LEU A 304 12.49 -9.45 4.64
CA LEU A 304 13.38 -10.61 4.78
C LEU A 304 12.63 -11.91 5.14
N ALA A 305 11.69 -11.86 6.08
CA ALA A 305 10.88 -13.03 6.45
C ALA A 305 10.00 -13.53 5.29
N ALA A 306 9.42 -12.61 4.52
CA ALA A 306 8.61 -12.99 3.36
C ALA A 306 9.47 -13.55 2.21
N VAL A 307 10.75 -13.14 2.08
CA VAL A 307 11.70 -13.75 1.15
C VAL A 307 12.00 -15.18 1.58
N ASP A 308 12.27 -15.41 2.87
CA ASP A 308 12.48 -16.75 3.45
C ASP A 308 11.27 -17.67 3.18
N ASP A 309 10.06 -17.19 3.47
CA ASP A 309 8.81 -17.91 3.15
C ASP A 309 8.70 -18.26 1.66
N CYS A 310 9.09 -17.33 0.77
CA CYS A 310 9.06 -17.55 -0.67
C CYS A 310 10.09 -18.61 -1.13
N LEU A 311 11.24 -18.70 -0.45
CA LEU A 311 12.28 -19.70 -0.70
C LEU A 311 11.86 -21.10 -0.26
N GLY A 312 10.99 -21.22 0.74
CA GLY A 312 10.35 -22.48 1.17
C GLY A 312 9.51 -23.18 0.10
N GLY A 313 9.35 -22.58 -1.07
CA GLY A 313 8.71 -23.15 -2.25
C GLY A 313 7.25 -22.69 -2.39
N ARG A 314 6.76 -22.71 -3.65
CA ARG A 314 5.43 -22.23 -4.11
C ARG A 314 5.33 -20.75 -4.48
N PHE A 315 6.44 -20.01 -4.51
CA PHE A 315 6.49 -18.60 -4.97
C PHE A 315 7.44 -18.38 -6.16
N GLY A 316 7.54 -19.35 -7.08
CA GLY A 316 8.30 -19.20 -8.34
C GLY A 316 9.72 -19.75 -8.31
N CYS A 317 10.26 -20.04 -7.13
CA CYS A 317 11.57 -20.68 -6.94
C CYS A 317 11.43 -22.09 -6.34
N THR A 318 12.35 -22.99 -6.72
CA THR A 318 12.59 -24.28 -6.06
C THR A 318 14.09 -24.43 -5.86
N ALA A 319 14.52 -24.54 -4.60
CA ALA A 319 15.92 -24.74 -4.25
C ALA A 319 16.41 -26.16 -4.64
N PRO A 320 17.71 -26.34 -4.93
CA PRO A 320 18.74 -25.30 -5.04
C PRO A 320 18.57 -24.43 -6.29
N ALA A 321 18.99 -23.17 -6.23
CA ALA A 321 18.96 -22.24 -7.36
C ALA A 321 20.21 -21.33 -7.39
N THR A 322 20.42 -20.61 -8.49
CA THR A 322 21.48 -19.60 -8.60
C THR A 322 20.91 -18.25 -9.00
N LEU A 323 21.49 -17.17 -8.48
CA LEU A 323 21.12 -15.79 -8.81
C LEU A 323 22.36 -15.00 -9.21
N LEU A 324 22.42 -14.54 -10.45
CA LEU A 324 23.39 -13.53 -10.89
C LEU A 324 22.84 -12.14 -10.59
N TRP A 325 23.39 -11.46 -9.60
CA TRP A 325 23.03 -10.10 -9.24
C TRP A 325 24.01 -9.11 -9.88
N ARG A 326 23.56 -8.45 -10.95
CA ARG A 326 24.32 -7.42 -11.67
C ARG A 326 24.18 -6.08 -10.99
N ASP A 327 25.23 -5.27 -10.98
CA ASP A 327 25.22 -3.91 -10.42
C ASP A 327 24.89 -3.91 -8.91
N ALA A 328 25.29 -4.98 -8.20
CA ALA A 328 25.01 -5.14 -6.77
C ALA A 328 25.68 -4.06 -5.89
N ALA A 329 26.67 -3.34 -6.43
CA ALA A 329 27.31 -2.21 -5.77
C ALA A 329 26.31 -1.11 -5.38
N THR A 330 25.28 -0.86 -6.20
CA THR A 330 24.23 0.13 -5.90
C THR A 330 23.47 -0.26 -4.63
N ALA A 331 22.99 -1.50 -4.56
CA ALA A 331 22.29 -2.00 -3.37
C ALA A 331 23.18 -1.95 -2.13
N ARG A 332 24.45 -2.34 -2.26
CA ARG A 332 25.41 -2.28 -1.15
C ARG A 332 25.61 -0.85 -0.64
N GLU A 333 25.78 0.12 -1.54
CA GLU A 333 25.96 1.52 -1.18
C GLU A 333 24.78 2.06 -0.36
N HIS A 334 23.55 1.77 -0.82
CA HIS A 334 22.34 2.34 -0.23
C HIS A 334 21.78 1.55 0.96
N LEU A 335 22.01 0.24 1.03
CA LEU A 335 21.32 -0.66 1.96
C LEU A 335 22.21 -1.26 3.04
N SER A 336 23.54 -1.10 2.98
CA SER A 336 24.44 -1.63 4.02
C SER A 336 24.54 -0.79 5.30
N ARG A 337 23.99 0.43 5.30
CA ARG A 337 24.08 1.35 6.44
C ARG A 337 22.70 1.86 6.85
N ARG A 338 21.82 0.92 7.17
CA ARG A 338 20.47 1.22 7.66
C ARG A 338 20.41 1.18 9.18
N LEU A 339 19.27 1.59 9.71
CA LEU A 339 18.92 1.48 11.12
C LEU A 339 17.80 0.45 11.27
N ALA A 340 17.98 -0.50 12.19
CA ALA A 340 16.93 -1.38 12.66
C ALA A 340 15.89 -0.60 13.47
N TRP A 341 14.82 -1.28 13.91
CA TRP A 341 13.71 -0.68 14.67
C TRP A 341 14.14 -0.02 16.00
N ASP A 342 15.24 -0.49 16.59
CA ASP A 342 15.85 0.04 17.82
C ASP A 342 16.94 1.11 17.56
N GLY A 343 17.10 1.53 16.30
CA GLY A 343 18.12 2.49 15.91
C GLY A 343 19.55 1.95 15.82
N ARG A 344 19.77 0.63 15.97
CA ARG A 344 21.09 0.02 15.77
C ARG A 344 21.43 -0.10 14.28
N PRO A 345 22.71 0.00 13.90
CA PRO A 345 23.13 -0.23 12.52
C PRO A 345 22.72 -1.62 12.02
N HIS A 346 22.17 -1.65 10.82
CA HIS A 346 21.69 -2.85 10.14
C HIS A 346 22.16 -2.86 8.69
N ASP A 347 22.82 -3.95 8.29
CA ASP A 347 23.25 -4.16 6.90
C ASP A 347 22.20 -5.03 6.20
N LEU A 348 21.21 -4.38 5.58
CA LEU A 348 20.12 -5.07 4.88
C LEU A 348 20.65 -5.83 3.65
N PHE A 349 21.69 -5.32 3.00
CA PHE A 349 22.31 -5.98 1.86
C PHE A 349 22.97 -7.31 2.27
N ALA A 350 23.73 -7.33 3.36
CA ALA A 350 24.29 -8.56 3.90
C ALA A 350 23.18 -9.52 4.40
N ALA A 351 22.15 -8.98 5.07
CA ALA A 351 21.05 -9.78 5.59
C ALA A 351 20.27 -10.51 4.49
N VAL A 352 19.94 -9.83 3.37
CA VAL A 352 19.23 -10.48 2.26
C VAL A 352 20.08 -11.54 1.57
N LEU A 353 21.40 -11.35 1.46
CA LEU A 353 22.30 -12.39 0.96
C LEU A 353 22.34 -13.61 1.87
N GLY A 354 22.28 -13.40 3.19
CA GLY A 354 22.16 -14.47 4.18
C GLY A 354 20.90 -15.29 3.98
N VAL A 355 19.73 -14.63 3.93
CA VAL A 355 18.43 -15.30 3.72
C VAL A 355 18.40 -16.08 2.39
N LEU A 356 18.89 -15.48 1.30
CA LEU A 356 18.96 -16.17 0.01
C LEU A 356 19.84 -17.42 0.06
N ALA A 357 21.01 -17.34 0.73
CA ALA A 357 21.91 -18.47 0.88
C ALA A 357 21.32 -19.59 1.76
N GLU A 358 20.70 -19.23 2.89
CA GLU A 358 20.03 -20.17 3.80
C GLU A 358 18.87 -20.90 3.12
N GLY A 359 18.09 -20.19 2.29
CA GLY A 359 17.04 -20.77 1.45
C GLY A 359 17.53 -21.51 0.21
N GLY A 360 18.84 -21.74 0.05
CA GLY A 360 19.41 -22.54 -1.04
C GLY A 360 19.52 -21.84 -2.39
N MET A 361 19.50 -20.50 -2.42
CA MET A 361 19.77 -19.68 -3.59
C MET A 361 21.19 -19.11 -3.54
N HIS A 362 22.08 -19.65 -4.36
CA HIS A 362 23.47 -19.21 -4.43
C HIS A 362 23.62 -17.93 -5.27
N VAL A 363 24.04 -16.84 -4.63
CA VAL A 363 24.17 -15.53 -5.28
C VAL A 363 25.60 -15.31 -5.79
N THR A 364 25.73 -14.91 -7.05
CA THR A 364 26.96 -14.38 -7.65
C THR A 364 26.79 -12.90 -7.92
N LEU A 365 27.67 -12.07 -7.36
CA LEU A 365 27.66 -10.62 -7.56
C LEU A 365 28.52 -10.27 -8.78
N ALA A 366 27.99 -9.46 -9.70
CA ALA A 366 28.66 -9.05 -10.94
C ALA A 366 28.59 -7.55 -11.19
#